data_AF-A0AA88HUI1-F1
#
_entry.id   AF-A0AA88HUI1-F1
#
_cell.length_a   1.000
_cell.length_b   1.000
_cell.length_c   1.000
_cell.angle_alpha   90.00
_cell.angle_beta   90.00
_cell.angle_gamma   90.00
#
_symmetry.space_group_name_H-M   'P 1'
#
loop_
_entity.id
_entity.type
_entity.pdbx_description
1 polymer ?
#
loop_
_entity_poly.entity_id
_entity_poly.type
_entity_poly.pdbx_seq_one_letter_code
_entity_poly.pdbx_strand_id
1 'polypeptide(L)'
;MMYGFGDDQNPYTESVDLLEDLVIEYVTDMTHKAMEIGRQGRVQVEDLVFLVRKDARKYARIKDLLTMNEELKKARKAFDAEKYQGT
;
A
#
# COMPACT_ATOMS: atom_id res chain seq x y z
N MET A 1 -3.25 -6.53 -12.28
CA MET A 1 -2.02 -5.71 -12.39
C MET A 1 -1.26 -6.01 -13.66
N MET A 2 -1.06 -7.28 -14.05
CA MET A 2 -0.23 -7.69 -15.19
C MET A 2 -0.54 -6.93 -16.49
N TYR A 3 -1.80 -6.89 -16.94
CA TYR A 3 -2.21 -6.09 -18.10
C TYR A 3 -1.85 -4.59 -17.99
N GLY A 4 -2.01 -3.99 -16.81
CA GLY A 4 -1.65 -2.58 -16.57
C GLY A 4 -0.15 -2.29 -16.63
N PHE A 5 0.68 -3.32 -16.58
CA PHE A 5 2.13 -3.25 -16.81
C PHE A 5 2.54 -3.73 -18.21
N GLY A 6 1.57 -3.94 -19.12
CA GLY A 6 1.80 -4.26 -20.53
C GLY A 6 1.69 -5.73 -20.89
N ASP A 7 1.23 -6.59 -19.99
CA ASP A 7 0.92 -7.98 -20.31
C ASP A 7 -0.39 -8.12 -21.10
N ASP A 8 -0.71 -9.34 -21.54
CA ASP A 8 -1.98 -9.65 -22.20
C ASP A 8 -3.19 -9.47 -21.24
N GLN A 9 -4.37 -9.23 -21.82
CA GLN A 9 -5.60 -9.13 -21.04
C GLN A 9 -5.95 -10.46 -20.36
N ASN A 10 -5.58 -11.58 -20.97
CA ASN A 10 -5.78 -12.92 -20.46
C ASN A 10 -4.42 -13.65 -20.36
N PRO A 11 -3.60 -13.33 -19.34
CA PRO A 11 -2.27 -13.91 -19.16
C PRO A 11 -2.35 -15.41 -18.86
N TYR A 12 -1.23 -16.12 -19.04
CA TYR A 12 -1.12 -17.53 -18.68
C TYR A 12 -1.33 -17.74 -17.18
N THR A 13 -2.13 -18.74 -16.82
CA THR A 13 -2.44 -19.07 -15.43
C THR A 13 -1.16 -19.36 -14.65
N GLU A 14 -0.21 -20.08 -15.25
CA GLU A 14 1.08 -20.41 -14.62
C GLU A 14 1.91 -19.16 -14.30
N SER A 15 1.79 -18.10 -15.10
CA SER A 15 2.48 -16.82 -14.82
C SER A 15 1.81 -16.04 -13.71
N VAL A 16 0.48 -16.15 -13.60
CA VAL A 16 -0.29 -15.56 -12.50
C VAL A 16 0.04 -16.24 -11.18
N ASP A 17 0.04 -17.58 -11.17
CA ASP A 17 0.34 -18.39 -9.98
C ASP A 17 1.77 -18.12 -9.48
N LEU A 18 2.75 -18.07 -10.39
CA LEU A 18 4.13 -17.71 -10.02
C LEU A 18 4.22 -16.28 -9.46
N LEU A 19 3.50 -15.32 -10.05
CA LEU A 19 3.51 -13.95 -9.57
C LEU A 19 2.87 -13.84 -8.18
N GLU A 20 1.86 -14.64 -7.88
CA GLU A 20 1.28 -14.76 -6.54
C GLU A 20 2.32 -15.22 -5.52
N ASP A 21 3.04 -16.31 -5.80
CA ASP A 21 4.09 -16.82 -4.93
C ASP A 21 5.17 -15.76 -4.65
N LEU A 22 5.64 -15.08 -5.70
CA LEU A 22 6.64 -14.01 -5.60
C LEU A 22 6.14 -12.82 -4.75
N VAL A 23 4.86 -12.46 -4.86
CA VAL A 23 4.26 -11.38 -4.08
C VAL A 23 4.13 -11.78 -2.61
N ILE A 24 3.73 -13.02 -2.32
CA ILE A 24 3.63 -13.54 -0.95
C ILE A 24 5.01 -13.52 -0.30
N GLU A 25 6.05 -14.00 -0.99
CA GLU A 25 7.43 -13.96 -0.49
C GLU A 25 7.89 -12.53 -0.22
N TYR A 26 7.66 -11.62 -1.17
CA TYR A 26 8.05 -10.22 -1.02
C TYR A 26 7.38 -9.54 0.18
N VAL A 27 6.07 -9.73 0.36
CA VAL A 27 5.32 -9.14 1.48
C VAL A 27 5.80 -9.73 2.80
N THR A 28 6.04 -11.03 2.85
CA THR A 28 6.58 -11.71 4.03
C THR A 28 7.94 -11.14 4.43
N ASP A 29 8.89 -11.08 3.51
CA ASP A 29 10.25 -10.56 3.75
C ASP A 29 10.24 -9.08 4.15
N MET A 30 9.45 -8.25 3.46
CA MET A 30 9.28 -6.84 3.82
C MET A 30 8.70 -6.67 5.23
N THR A 31 7.75 -7.52 5.62
CA THR A 31 7.14 -7.48 6.96
C THR A 31 8.13 -7.90 8.03
N HIS A 32 8.93 -8.95 7.79
CA HIS A 32 10.02 -9.34 8.70
C HIS A 32 11.03 -8.22 8.90
N LYS A 33 11.51 -7.61 7.81
CA LYS A 33 12.41 -6.45 7.88
C LYS A 33 11.80 -5.29 8.66
N ALA A 34 10.50 -5.04 8.50
CA ALA A 34 9.80 -3.97 9.22
C ALA A 34 9.71 -4.27 10.72
N MET A 35 9.49 -5.53 11.10
CA MET A 35 9.48 -5.96 12.50
C MET A 35 10.85 -5.84 13.17
N GLU A 36 11.95 -6.02 12.43
CA GLU A 36 13.32 -5.89 12.97
C GLU A 36 13.73 -4.45 13.28
N ILE A 37 13.24 -3.48 12.49
CA ILE A 37 13.56 -2.06 12.67
C ILE A 37 12.56 -1.33 13.57
N GLY A 38 11.33 -1.83 13.64
CA GLY A 38 10.21 -1.21 14.32
C GLY A 38 10.15 -1.55 15.80
N ARG A 39 9.06 -1.15 16.46
CA ARG A 39 8.80 -1.57 17.84
C ARG A 39 8.38 -3.03 17.90
N GLN A 40 8.89 -3.75 18.90
CA GLN A 40 8.54 -5.15 19.13
C GLN A 40 7.01 -5.32 19.24
N GLY A 41 6.46 -6.26 18.46
CA GLY A 41 5.06 -6.66 18.51
C GLY A 41 4.09 -5.84 17.66
N ARG A 42 4.55 -4.80 16.92
CA ARG A 42 3.69 -4.07 15.98
C ARG A 42 4.45 -3.40 14.85
N VAL A 43 4.05 -3.68 13.62
CA VAL A 43 4.50 -2.95 12.42
C VAL A 43 3.66 -1.69 12.22
N GLN A 44 4.32 -0.55 12.00
CA GLN A 44 3.71 0.73 11.68
C GLN A 44 3.97 1.12 10.23
N VAL A 45 3.23 2.12 9.72
CA VAL A 45 3.39 2.60 8.34
C VAL A 45 4.78 3.21 8.14
N GLU A 46 5.27 3.90 9.17
CA GLU A 46 6.57 4.57 9.20
C GLU A 46 7.72 3.56 9.02
N ASP A 47 7.58 2.34 9.52
CA ASP A 47 8.58 1.27 9.37
C ASP A 47 8.73 0.88 7.89
N LEU A 48 7.61 0.68 7.18
CA LEU A 48 7.61 0.39 5.75
C LEU A 48 8.14 1.57 4.92
N VAL A 49 7.74 2.80 5.26
CA VAL A 49 8.25 4.02 4.63
C VAL A 49 9.76 4.14 4.79
N PHE A 50 10.28 3.79 5.98
CA PHE A 50 11.71 3.79 6.25
C PHE A 50 12.47 2.76 5.40
N LEU A 51 11.94 1.54 5.23
CA LEU A 51 12.56 0.51 4.38
C LEU A 51 12.68 0.97 2.91
N VAL A 52 11.66 1.67 2.40
CA VAL A 52 11.58 2.11 1.00
C VAL A 52 12.32 3.44 0.73
N ARG A 53 12.79 4.14 1.77
CA ARG A 53 13.34 5.52 1.68
C ARG A 53 14.47 5.74 0.65
N LYS A 54 15.19 4.68 0.27
CA LYS A 54 16.28 4.76 -0.69
C LYS A 54 15.80 4.75 -2.15
N ASP A 55 14.57 4.30 -2.40
CA ASP A 55 13.93 4.38 -3.71
C ASP A 55 13.12 5.67 -3.81
N ALA A 56 13.70 6.70 -4.43
CA ALA A 56 13.08 8.02 -4.51
C ALA A 56 11.70 8.01 -5.17
N ARG A 57 11.48 7.15 -6.19
CA ARG A 57 10.20 7.08 -6.90
C ARG A 57 9.13 6.44 -6.03
N LYS A 58 9.43 5.28 -5.43
CA LYS A 58 8.49 4.60 -4.53
C LYS A 58 8.18 5.47 -3.31
N TYR A 59 9.21 6.10 -2.73
CA TYR A 59 9.06 6.96 -1.56
C TYR A 59 8.16 8.17 -1.82
N ALA A 60 8.36 8.88 -2.94
CA ALA A 60 7.48 9.98 -3.34
C ALA A 60 6.04 9.49 -3.53
N ARG A 61 5.87 8.37 -4.26
CA ARG A 61 4.54 7.81 -4.52
C ARG A 61 3.79 7.42 -3.24
N ILE A 62 4.47 6.85 -2.25
CA ILE A 62 3.86 6.50 -0.97
C ILE A 62 3.36 7.75 -0.24
N LYS A 63 4.14 8.84 -0.23
CA LYS A 63 3.72 10.11 0.38
C LYS A 63 2.46 10.69 -0.27
N ASP A 64 2.40 10.68 -1.60
CA ASP A 64 1.24 11.18 -2.33
C ASP A 64 -0.02 10.38 -1.98
N LEU A 65 0.10 9.04 -1.95
CA LEU A 65 -1.01 8.14 -1.62
C LEU A 65 -1.50 8.31 -0.17
N LEU A 66 -0.58 8.46 0.79
CA LEU A 66 -0.94 8.71 2.19
C LEU A 66 -1.64 10.07 2.35
N THR A 67 -1.14 11.11 1.67
CA THR A 67 -1.75 12.45 1.69
C THR A 67 -3.17 12.41 1.13
N MET A 68 -3.36 11.80 -0.03
CA MET A 68 -4.66 11.66 -0.66
C MET A 68 -5.63 10.84 0.20
N ASN A 69 -5.17 9.78 0.86
CA ASN A 69 -6.00 9.01 1.78
C ASN A 69 -6.50 9.87 2.97
N GLU A 70 -5.64 10.71 3.54
CA GLU A 70 -6.04 11.63 4.61
C GLU A 70 -7.03 12.69 4.12
N GLU A 71 -6.87 13.22 2.91
CA GLU A 71 -7.85 14.13 2.29
C GLU A 71 -9.21 13.45 2.09
N LEU A 72 -9.23 12.22 1.55
CA LEU A 72 -10.45 11.44 1.36
C LEU A 72 -11.14 11.13 2.70
N LYS A 73 -10.39 10.82 3.76
CA LYS A 73 -10.95 10.61 5.10
C LYS A 73 -11.57 11.90 5.66
N LYS A 74 -10.93 13.05 5.48
CA LYS A 74 -11.47 14.36 5.91
C LYS A 74 -12.75 14.69 5.16
N ALA A 75 -12.76 14.51 3.83
CA ALA A 75 -13.94 14.75 3.00
C ALA A 75 -15.12 13.88 3.47
N ARG A 76 -14.91 12.57 3.67
CA ARG A 76 -15.95 11.65 4.17
C ARG A 76 -16.53 12.10 5.51
N LYS A 77 -15.67 12.51 6.47
CA LYS A 77 -16.13 13.02 7.78
C LYS A 77 -16.97 14.29 7.66
N ALA A 78 -16.61 15.21 6.76
CA ALA A 78 -17.39 16.43 6.54
C ALA A 78 -18.78 16.12 5.97
N PHE A 79 -18.88 15.22 4.99
CA PHE A 79 -20.16 14.77 4.43
C PHE A 79 -21.04 14.07 5.47
N ASP A 80 -20.47 13.20 6.31
CA ASP A 80 -21.23 12.52 7.36
C ASP A 80 -21.74 13.52 8.41
N ALA A 81 -20.95 14.54 8.78
CA ALA A 81 -21.36 15.57 9.73
C ALA A 81 -22.51 16.46 9.18
N GLU A 82 -22.49 16.81 7.89
CA GLU A 82 -23.58 17.56 7.24
C GLU A 82 -24.89 16.76 7.21
N LYS A 83 -24.81 15.44 7.02
CA LYS A 83 -25.99 14.56 6.99
C LYS A 83 -26.72 14.49 8.33
N TYR A 84 -26.03 14.70 9.45
CA TYR A 84 -26.63 14.74 10.79
C TYR A 84 -27.12 16.13 11.22
N GLN A 85 -26.69 17.21 10.56
CA GLN A 85 -27.16 18.57 10.82
C GLN A 85 -28.42 18.95 10.01
N GLY A 86 -28.82 18.11 9.06
CA GLY A 86 -29.98 18.31 8.19
C GLY A 86 -31.30 17.68 8.65
N THR A 87 -31.43 17.29 9.92
CA THR A 87 -32.69 16.85 10.56
C THR A 87 -33.02 17.70 11.77
#